data_AF-A0A4Y7U4I3-F1
#
_entry.id   AF-A0A4Y7U4I3-F1
#
_cell.length_a   1.000
_cell.length_b   1.000
_cell.length_c   1.000
_cell.angle_alpha   90.00
_cell.angle_beta   90.00
_cell.angle_gamma   90.00
#
_symmetry.space_group_name_H-M   'P 1'
#
loop_
_entity.id
_entity.type
_entity.pdbx_description
1 polymer ?
#
loop_
_entity_poly.entity_id
_entity_poly.type
_entity_poly.pdbx_seq_one_letter_code
_entity_poly.pdbx_strand_id
1 'polypeptide(L)'
;TISEKTKLLEETGIENLVIHPFDESFSRLTAEEFVHSILVDQFHIQKIIIGHDHRFGRNRTADINDLIAFGKEYGFEVEQISAQEIQDVSVSSTKIRKALDEGNIPLATDYLGYSYFLSGEVVKGKQLGRTIGFPTANIQIDEDYKKIP
;
A
#
# COMPACT_ATOMS: atom_id res chain seq x y z
N THR A 1 2.34 0.46 9.02
CA THR A 1 0.95 0.56 9.51
C THR A 1 0.16 1.45 8.57
N ILE A 2 -1.16 1.56 8.73
CA ILE A 2 -1.95 2.52 7.93
C ILE A 2 -1.41 3.95 8.15
N SER A 3 -1.14 4.34 9.40
CA SER A 3 -0.57 5.65 9.74
C SER A 3 0.77 5.93 9.05
N GLU A 4 1.71 4.98 9.08
CA GLU A 4 2.99 5.11 8.37
C GLU A 4 2.78 5.22 6.85
N LYS A 5 1.86 4.44 6.28
CA LYS A 5 1.54 4.49 4.84
C LYS A 5 0.93 5.85 4.46
N THR A 6 0.05 6.40 5.30
CA THR A 6 -0.54 7.72 5.09
C THR A 6 0.53 8.79 5.03
N LYS A 7 1.49 8.80 5.96
CA LYS A 7 2.61 9.77 5.95
C LYS A 7 3.46 9.65 4.69
N LEU A 8 3.79 8.43 4.27
CA LEU A 8 4.57 8.21 3.05
C LEU A 8 3.83 8.67 1.79
N LEU A 9 2.51 8.52 1.73
CA LEU A 9 1.69 9.00 0.61
C LEU A 9 1.52 10.53 0.63
N GLU A 10 1.50 11.14 1.81
CA GLU A 10 1.46 12.61 1.95
C GLU A 10 2.72 13.24 1.36
N GLU A 11 3.89 12.62 1.56
CA GLU A 11 5.18 13.07 1.01
C GLU A 11 5.24 13.01 -0.54
N THR A 12 4.39 12.22 -1.20
CA THR A 12 4.34 12.16 -2.68
C THR A 12 3.48 13.26 -3.31
N GLY A 13 2.82 14.09 -2.51
CA GLY A 13 1.95 15.17 -2.99
C GLY A 13 0.53 14.72 -3.33
N ILE A 14 0.09 13.55 -2.85
CA ILE A 14 -1.31 13.13 -2.96
C ILE A 14 -2.18 14.03 -2.08
N GLU A 15 -3.19 14.67 -2.67
CA GLU A 15 -4.08 15.60 -1.96
C GLU A 15 -5.15 14.89 -1.12
N ASN A 16 -5.63 13.74 -1.59
CA ASN A 16 -6.73 13.01 -0.95
C ASN A 16 -6.42 11.51 -0.89
N LEU A 17 -6.55 10.93 0.31
CA LEU A 17 -6.45 9.49 0.54
C LEU A 17 -7.79 8.94 1.00
N VAL A 18 -8.36 8.02 0.22
CA VAL A 18 -9.58 7.30 0.61
C VAL A 18 -9.21 5.92 1.12
N ILE A 19 -9.55 5.65 2.38
CA ILE A 19 -9.44 4.32 2.99
C ILE A 19 -10.84 3.73 3.06
N HIS A 20 -11.12 2.75 2.21
CA HIS A 20 -12.40 2.05 2.18
C HIS A 20 -12.26 0.64 2.77
N PRO A 21 -13.04 0.28 3.80
CA PRO A 21 -13.08 -1.09 4.32
C PRO A 21 -13.51 -2.08 3.24
N PHE A 22 -12.79 -3.19 3.11
CA PHE A 22 -13.21 -4.28 2.22
C PHE A 22 -14.18 -5.20 2.97
N ASP A 23 -15.45 -4.81 3.03
CA ASP A 23 -16.51 -5.60 3.67
C ASP A 23 -17.23 -6.52 2.67
N GLU A 24 -18.18 -7.32 3.18
CA GLU A 24 -18.94 -8.27 2.36
C GLU A 24 -19.74 -7.57 1.26
N SER A 25 -20.31 -6.40 1.54
CA SER A 25 -21.11 -5.63 0.58
C SER A 25 -20.23 -5.14 -0.57
N PHE A 26 -19.06 -4.56 -0.24
CA PHE A 26 -18.09 -4.11 -1.22
C PHE A 26 -17.52 -5.27 -2.04
N SER A 27 -17.25 -6.42 -1.41
CA SER A 27 -16.73 -7.61 -2.09
C SER A 27 -17.68 -8.21 -3.12
N ARG A 28 -18.99 -7.92 -3.00
CA ARG A 28 -20.05 -8.44 -3.87
C ARG A 28 -20.32 -7.57 -5.08
N LEU A 29 -19.80 -6.34 -5.11
CA LEU A 29 -19.95 -5.44 -6.25
C LEU A 29 -19.36 -6.09 -7.51
N THR A 30 -20.15 -6.12 -8.56
CA THR A 30 -19.68 -6.42 -9.90
C THR A 30 -18.69 -5.33 -10.36
N ALA A 31 -17.95 -5.63 -11.43
CA ALA A 31 -17.00 -4.67 -12.00
C ALA A 31 -17.71 -3.40 -12.47
N GLU A 32 -18.86 -3.54 -13.13
CA GLU A 32 -19.69 -2.43 -13.60
C GLU A 32 -20.25 -1.60 -12.44
N GLU A 33 -20.83 -2.24 -11.41
CA GLU A 33 -21.35 -1.52 -10.23
C GLU A 33 -20.25 -0.72 -9.52
N PHE A 34 -19.04 -1.28 -9.42
CA PHE A 34 -17.88 -0.57 -8.86
C PHE A 34 -17.51 0.64 -9.71
N VAL A 35 -17.42 0.49 -11.04
CA VAL A 35 -17.03 1.60 -11.91
C VAL A 35 -18.11 2.68 -11.94
N HIS A 36 -19.37 2.33 -12.20
CA HIS A 36 -20.46 3.29 -12.30
C HIS A 36 -20.71 3.99 -10.95
N SER A 37 -21.00 3.23 -9.90
CA SER A 37 -21.47 3.82 -8.63
C SER A 37 -20.37 4.53 -7.86
N ILE A 38 -19.13 4.06 -7.96
CA ILE A 38 -18.02 4.56 -7.15
C ILE A 38 -17.12 5.48 -7.98
N LEU A 39 -16.59 5.02 -9.11
CA LEU A 39 -15.65 5.84 -9.88
C LEU A 39 -16.36 7.00 -10.59
N VAL A 40 -17.52 6.75 -11.20
CA VAL A 40 -18.26 7.75 -11.97
C VAL A 40 -19.14 8.61 -11.07
N ASP A 41 -20.14 8.02 -10.40
CA ASP A 41 -21.15 8.77 -9.66
C ASP A 41 -20.62 9.44 -8.38
N GLN A 42 -19.68 8.79 -7.69
CA GLN A 42 -19.15 9.30 -6.43
C GLN A 42 -17.88 10.12 -6.64
N PHE A 43 -16.87 9.55 -7.31
CA PHE A 43 -15.57 10.22 -7.50
C PHE A 43 -15.50 11.13 -8.71
N HIS A 44 -16.41 11.00 -9.68
CA HIS A 44 -16.40 11.79 -10.91
C HIS A 44 -15.03 11.77 -11.61
N ILE A 45 -14.42 10.59 -11.70
CA ILE A 45 -13.07 10.45 -12.25
C ILE A 45 -13.01 10.90 -13.71
N GLN A 46 -11.90 11.56 -14.08
CA GLN A 46 -11.58 11.88 -15.47
C GLN A 46 -10.51 10.95 -16.03
N LYS A 47 -9.65 10.45 -15.15
CA LYS A 47 -8.56 9.54 -15.49
C LYS A 47 -8.26 8.64 -14.31
N ILE A 48 -8.00 7.37 -14.59
CA ILE A 48 -7.54 6.38 -13.61
C ILE A 48 -6.21 5.78 -14.03
N ILE A 49 -5.31 5.66 -13.07
CA ILE A 49 -3.97 5.10 -13.26
C ILE A 49 -3.89 3.81 -12.44
N ILE A 50 -3.56 2.70 -13.08
CA ILE A 50 -3.49 1.38 -12.43
C ILE A 50 -2.21 0.63 -12.78
N GLY A 51 -1.80 -0.27 -11.87
CA GLY A 51 -0.69 -1.19 -12.12
C GLY A 51 -1.07 -2.33 -13.07
N HIS A 52 -0.05 -2.94 -13.68
CA HIS A 52 -0.21 -4.04 -14.63
C HIS A 52 -0.94 -5.30 -14.12
N ASP A 53 -0.91 -5.55 -12.81
CA ASP A 53 -1.50 -6.71 -12.13
C ASP A 53 -2.86 -6.41 -11.47
N HIS A 54 -3.44 -5.24 -11.77
CA HIS A 54 -4.71 -4.82 -11.17
C HIS A 54 -5.88 -5.70 -11.62
N ARG A 55 -6.67 -6.15 -10.64
CA ARG A 55 -7.92 -6.90 -10.81
C ARG A 55 -8.98 -6.36 -9.87
N PHE A 56 -10.22 -6.27 -10.32
CA PHE A 56 -11.33 -5.70 -9.54
C PHE A 56 -12.66 -6.40 -9.85
N GLY A 57 -13.70 -5.97 -9.14
CA GLY A 57 -15.01 -6.60 -9.14
C GLY A 57 -15.05 -7.93 -8.37
N ARG A 58 -16.27 -8.42 -8.17
CA ARG A 58 -16.55 -9.68 -7.48
C ARG A 58 -15.70 -10.81 -8.06
N ASN A 59 -15.04 -11.59 -7.20
CA ASN A 59 -14.15 -12.69 -7.58
C ASN A 59 -13.00 -12.30 -8.53
N ARG A 60 -12.59 -11.02 -8.58
CA ARG A 60 -11.49 -10.53 -9.43
C ARG A 60 -11.72 -10.82 -10.92
N THR A 61 -12.99 -10.81 -11.35
CA THR A 61 -13.37 -11.18 -12.72
C THR A 61 -12.97 -10.15 -13.78
N ALA A 62 -12.72 -8.90 -13.38
CA ALA A 62 -12.37 -7.83 -14.30
C ALA A 62 -10.89 -7.44 -14.24
N ASP A 63 -10.39 -6.99 -15.38
CA ASP A 63 -9.06 -6.44 -15.57
C ASP A 63 -9.06 -5.13 -16.35
N ILE A 64 -7.87 -4.70 -16.75
CA ILE A 64 -7.68 -3.45 -17.44
C ILE A 64 -8.47 -3.35 -18.75
N ASN A 65 -8.68 -4.45 -19.47
CA ASN A 65 -9.43 -4.39 -20.73
C ASN A 65 -10.90 -4.03 -20.46
N ASP A 66 -11.47 -4.57 -19.38
CA ASP A 66 -12.80 -4.19 -18.92
C ASP A 66 -12.82 -2.72 -18.50
N LEU A 67 -11.82 -2.26 -17.75
CA LEU A 67 -11.73 -0.87 -17.32
C LEU A 67 -11.60 0.11 -18.49
N ILE A 68 -10.85 -0.26 -19.54
CA ILE A 68 -10.74 0.53 -20.78
C ILE A 68 -12.09 0.57 -21.51
N ALA A 69 -12.83 -0.55 -21.54
CA ALA A 69 -14.16 -0.59 -22.13
C ALA A 69 -15.12 0.34 -21.37
N PHE A 70 -15.15 0.26 -20.04
CA PHE A 70 -15.93 1.17 -19.21
C PHE A 70 -15.49 2.63 -19.33
N GLY A 71 -14.18 2.89 -19.49
CA GLY A 71 -13.67 4.24 -19.72
C GLY A 71 -14.21 4.87 -21.01
N LYS A 72 -14.34 4.07 -22.07
CA LYS A 72 -14.98 4.50 -23.33
C LYS A 72 -16.48 4.75 -23.17
N GLU A 73 -17.16 3.96 -22.33
CA GLU A 73 -18.59 4.05 -22.10
C GLU A 73 -18.97 5.24 -21.20
N TYR A 74 -18.26 5.41 -20.09
CA TYR A 74 -18.57 6.41 -19.06
C TYR A 74 -17.73 7.68 -19.14
N GLY A 75 -16.78 7.76 -20.09
CA GLY A 75 -16.06 8.99 -20.41
C GLY A 75 -14.88 9.32 -19.52
N PHE A 76 -14.07 8.32 -19.15
CA PHE A 76 -12.80 8.52 -18.43
C PHE A 76 -11.62 7.80 -19.10
N GLU A 77 -10.41 8.32 -18.90
CA GLU A 77 -9.18 7.74 -19.43
C GLU A 77 -8.61 6.66 -18.51
N VAL A 78 -7.99 5.63 -19.08
CA VAL A 78 -7.28 4.59 -18.34
C VAL A 78 -5.82 4.58 -18.75
N GLU A 79 -4.93 4.69 -17.76
CA GLU A 79 -3.48 4.57 -17.96
C GLU A 79 -2.94 3.40 -17.15
N GLN A 80 -2.16 2.54 -17.82
CA GLN A 80 -1.48 1.43 -17.18
C GLN A 80 -0.02 1.79 -16.93
N ILE A 81 0.41 1.70 -15.68
CA ILE A 81 1.83 1.76 -15.35
C ILE A 81 2.39 0.33 -15.41
N SER A 82 3.48 0.15 -16.15
CA SER A 82 4.24 -1.09 -16.18
C SER A 82 4.82 -1.40 -14.80
N ALA A 83 5.17 -2.65 -14.52
CA ALA A 83 5.91 -2.96 -13.30
C ALA A 83 7.15 -2.05 -13.23
N GLN A 84 7.32 -1.30 -12.12
CA GLN A 84 8.54 -0.53 -11.94
C GLN A 84 9.70 -1.51 -11.73
N GLU A 85 10.61 -1.55 -12.70
CA GLU A 85 11.85 -2.31 -12.61
C GLU A 85 12.90 -1.43 -11.96
N ILE A 86 13.10 -1.58 -10.65
CA ILE A 86 14.32 -1.09 -10.02
C ILE A 86 15.37 -2.17 -10.26
N GLN A 87 16.37 -1.87 -11.10
CA GLN A 87 17.50 -2.77 -11.39
C GLN A 87 17.10 -4.16 -11.93
N ASP A 88 16.22 -4.25 -12.94
CA ASP A 88 15.76 -5.51 -13.55
C ASP A 88 15.01 -6.48 -12.61
N VAL A 89 14.65 -6.05 -11.39
CA VAL A 89 13.88 -6.85 -10.44
C VAL A 89 12.52 -6.21 -10.22
N SER A 90 11.45 -6.92 -10.61
CA SER A 90 10.06 -6.52 -10.31
C SER A 90 9.87 -6.37 -8.80
N VAL A 91 9.78 -5.13 -8.29
CA VAL A 91 9.58 -4.90 -6.86
C VAL A 91 8.14 -5.22 -6.48
N SER A 92 7.95 -5.98 -5.40
CA SER A 92 6.62 -6.31 -4.87
C SER A 92 6.61 -6.39 -3.36
N SER A 93 5.43 -6.19 -2.75
CA SER A 93 5.28 -6.34 -1.30
C SER A 93 5.69 -7.74 -0.80
N THR A 94 5.55 -8.77 -1.62
CA THR A 94 6.01 -10.13 -1.27
C THR A 94 7.53 -10.20 -1.14
N LYS A 95 8.27 -9.61 -2.07
CA LYS A 95 9.74 -9.58 -2.01
C LYS A 95 10.24 -8.74 -0.83
N ILE A 96 9.62 -7.60 -0.58
CA ILE A 96 9.94 -6.74 0.57
C ILE A 96 9.71 -7.49 1.88
N ARG A 97 8.55 -8.14 2.06
CA ARG A 97 8.27 -8.93 3.27
C ARG A 97 9.27 -10.05 3.47
N LYS A 98 9.65 -10.76 2.40
CA LYS A 98 10.66 -11.81 2.47
C LYS A 98 12.02 -11.27 2.93
N ALA A 99 12.48 -10.14 2.36
CA ALA A 99 13.73 -9.52 2.77
C ALA A 99 13.72 -9.09 4.25
N LEU A 100 12.59 -8.55 4.73
CA LEU A 100 12.40 -8.21 6.14
C LEU A 100 12.41 -9.46 7.04
N ASP A 101 11.68 -10.51 6.66
CA ASP A 101 11.60 -11.76 7.42
C ASP A 101 12.95 -12.51 7.47
N GLU A 102 13.82 -12.30 6.48
CA GLU A 102 15.19 -12.81 6.43
C GLU A 102 16.22 -11.89 7.11
N GLY A 103 15.80 -10.75 7.67
CA GLY A 103 16.68 -9.75 8.30
C GLY A 103 17.56 -8.98 7.31
N ASN A 104 17.30 -9.08 6.00
CA ASN A 104 18.06 -8.40 4.95
C ASN A 104 17.58 -6.96 4.73
N ILE A 105 17.90 -6.09 5.69
CA ILE A 105 17.55 -4.66 5.68
C ILE A 105 18.10 -3.90 4.47
N PRO A 106 19.34 -4.12 4.01
CA PRO A 106 19.85 -3.44 2.81
C PRO A 106 18.97 -3.72 1.60
N LEU A 107 18.65 -4.98 1.33
CA LEU A 107 17.78 -5.36 0.21
C LEU A 107 16.37 -4.79 0.35
N ALA A 108 15.80 -4.79 1.56
CA ALA A 108 14.49 -4.18 1.80
C ALA A 108 14.51 -2.66 1.54
N THR A 109 15.59 -1.98 1.91
CA THR A 109 15.79 -0.54 1.67
C THR A 109 15.90 -0.25 0.17
N ASP A 110 16.65 -1.05 -0.57
CA ASP A 110 16.79 -0.92 -2.03
C ASP A 110 15.44 -1.08 -2.74
N TYR A 111 14.63 -2.06 -2.31
CA TYR A 111 13.29 -2.26 -2.85
C TYR A 111 12.31 -1.15 -2.48
N LEU A 112 12.39 -0.59 -1.27
CA LEU A 112 11.47 0.46 -0.81
C LEU A 112 11.83 1.83 -1.38
N GLY A 113 13.11 2.07 -1.69
CA GLY A 113 13.63 3.40 -2.01
C GLY A 113 13.78 4.31 -0.79
N TYR A 114 13.54 3.78 0.43
CA TYR A 114 13.71 4.45 1.70
C TYR A 114 14.04 3.44 2.80
N SER A 115 14.66 3.90 3.89
CA SER A 115 15.00 3.04 5.02
C SER A 115 13.75 2.55 5.73
N TYR A 116 13.61 1.22 5.89
CA TYR A 116 12.50 0.66 6.65
C TYR A 116 12.51 1.17 8.09
N PHE A 117 11.41 1.79 8.52
CA PHE A 117 11.26 2.34 9.86
C PHE A 117 10.03 1.77 10.55
N LEU A 118 9.97 1.95 11.87
CA LEU A 118 8.81 1.63 12.70
C LEU A 118 8.49 2.82 13.62
N SER A 119 7.21 3.02 13.88
CA SER A 119 6.72 3.95 14.90
C SER A 119 6.06 3.20 16.04
N GLY A 120 6.24 3.69 17.27
CA GLY A 120 5.63 3.11 18.46
C GLY A 120 5.81 4.00 19.69
N GLU A 121 5.15 3.65 20.79
CA GLU A 121 5.26 4.35 22.05
C GLU A 121 6.56 3.97 22.78
N VAL A 122 7.27 4.96 23.34
CA VAL A 122 8.44 4.69 24.18
C VAL A 122 7.96 4.31 25.57
N VAL A 123 8.17 3.04 25.93
CA VAL A 123 7.72 2.47 27.20
C VAL A 123 8.87 2.18 28.14
N LYS A 124 8.55 2.04 29.43
CA LYS A 124 9.52 1.67 30.45
C LYS A 124 9.83 0.17 30.36
N GLY A 125 11.02 -0.17 29.86
CA GLY A 125 11.54 -1.54 29.88
C GLY A 125 12.42 -1.85 31.10
N LYS A 126 13.37 -2.77 30.92
CA LYS A 126 14.30 -3.22 31.99
C LYS A 126 15.36 -2.19 32.40
N GLN A 127 15.46 -1.07 31.68
CA GLN A 127 16.39 0.05 31.94
C GLN A 127 17.88 -0.35 32.04
N LEU A 128 18.28 -1.48 31.42
CA LEU A 128 19.67 -1.98 31.42
C LEU A 128 20.67 -1.00 30.80
N GLY A 129 20.23 -0.12 29.89
CA GLY A 129 21.10 0.94 29.36
C GLY A 129 21.75 1.80 30.46
N ARG A 130 21.03 2.04 31.57
CA ARG A 130 21.56 2.79 32.72
C ARG A 130 22.70 2.08 33.43
N THR A 131 22.75 0.74 33.38
CA THR A 131 23.82 -0.03 34.03
C THR A 131 25.12 -0.04 33.22
N ILE A 132 25.04 0.26 31.92
CA ILE A 132 26.19 0.31 31.01
C ILE A 132 26.51 1.73 30.50
N GLY A 133 25.79 2.76 30.99
CA GLY A 133 26.02 4.16 30.62
C GLY A 133 25.46 4.58 29.26
N PHE A 134 24.62 3.77 28.62
CA PHE A 134 24.05 4.06 27.30
C PHE A 134 22.54 4.31 27.38
N PRO A 135 22.03 5.44 26.86
CA PRO A 135 20.59 5.67 26.78
C PRO A 135 19.94 4.66 25.82
N THR A 136 18.83 4.05 26.24
CA THR A 136 18.07 3.11 25.42
C THR A 136 16.59 3.46 25.44
N ALA A 137 15.89 3.15 24.34
CA ALA A 137 14.45 3.22 24.23
C ALA A 137 13.88 1.80 24.08
N ASN A 138 12.79 1.50 24.79
CA ASN A 138 12.01 0.30 24.54
C ASN A 138 10.76 0.77 23.81
N ILE A 139 10.49 0.23 22.63
CA ILE A 139 9.42 0.69 21.76
C ILE A 139 8.31 -0.36 21.77
N GLN A 140 7.10 0.04 22.14
CA GLN A 140 5.90 -0.76 22.00
C GLN A 140 5.20 -0.40 20.70
N ILE A 141 4.86 -1.43 19.91
CA ILE A 141 4.13 -1.29 18.65
C ILE A 141 2.77 -1.94 18.86
N ASP A 142 1.69 -1.18 18.66
CA ASP A 142 0.33 -1.68 18.89
C ASP A 142 -0.17 -2.51 17.70
N GLU A 143 0.32 -2.23 16.49
CA GLU A 143 -0.03 -2.98 15.30
C GLU A 143 0.73 -4.32 15.23
N ASP A 144 0.06 -5.39 15.63
CA ASP A 144 0.53 -6.78 15.59
C ASP A 144 0.95 -7.26 14.18
N TYR A 145 0.40 -6.66 13.14
CA TYR A 145 0.72 -6.96 11.74
C TYR A 145 1.97 -6.22 11.23
N LYS A 146 2.59 -5.34 12.04
CA LYS A 146 3.86 -4.68 11.68
C LYS A 146 4.98 -5.72 11.67
N LYS A 147 5.70 -5.80 10.54
CA LYS A 147 6.90 -6.63 10.43
C LYS A 147 8.06 -5.96 11.18
N ILE A 148 8.66 -6.72 12.09
CA ILE A 148 9.85 -6.31 12.84
C ILE A 148 10.95 -7.32 12.46
N PRO A 149 11.96 -6.90 11.68
CA PRO A 149 13.09 -7.75 11.29
C PRO A 149 13.97 -8.19 12.46
#